data_AF-A0A0Q4LHX6-F1
#
_entry.id   AF-A0A0Q4LHX6-F1
#
_cell.length_a   1.000
_cell.length_b   1.000
_cell.length_c   1.000
_cell.angle_alpha   90.00
_cell.angle_beta   90.00
_cell.angle_gamma   90.00
#
_symmetry.space_group_name_H-M   'P 1'
#
loop_
_entity.id
_entity.type
_entity.pdbx_description
1 polymer ?
#
loop_
_entity_poly.entity_id
_entity_poly.type
_entity_poly.pdbx_seq_one_letter_code
_entity_poly.pdbx_strand_id
1 'polypeptide(L)'
;MARRDRILRFTVLVLRVLLVLNIVFAAVFAIALVASVPLHAAFAAKIAAKYPAANAGAVIAGVRWLLLLGIVAAVPAHVIFSRLSAVMGTVRIGETFASPNARRVALIGWALLAIQLLDFPLALIVRRFDGLGIEAGGSTLSIGGWLSVLVAFILARVFAEGAALREDLEGTV
;
A
#
# COMPACT_ATOMS: atom_id res chain seq x y z
N MET A 1 -17.26 28.35 4.01
CA MET A 1 -17.64 26.98 4.46
C MET A 1 -17.86 26.02 3.27
N ALA A 2 -18.71 26.33 2.30
CA ALA A 2 -19.03 25.46 1.15
C ALA A 2 -17.85 24.95 0.27
N ARG A 3 -16.71 25.66 0.21
CA ARG A 3 -15.51 25.19 -0.52
C ARG A 3 -14.74 24.11 0.25
N ARG A 4 -14.62 24.25 1.58
CA ARG A 4 -13.97 23.29 2.49
C ARG A 4 -14.72 21.95 2.47
N ASP A 5 -16.05 21.99 2.46
CA ASP A 5 -16.88 20.78 2.44
C ASP A 5 -16.84 20.03 1.09
N ARG A 6 -16.55 20.73 -0.02
CA ARG A 6 -16.36 20.09 -1.33
C ARG A 6 -15.03 19.34 -1.41
N ILE A 7 -13.95 19.95 -0.94
CA ILE A 7 -12.62 19.32 -0.93
C ILE A 7 -12.63 18.07 -0.05
N LEU A 8 -13.17 18.17 1.17
CA LEU A 8 -13.23 17.04 2.10
C LEU A 8 -14.08 15.86 1.55
N ARG A 9 -15.22 16.16 0.92
CA ARG A 9 -16.05 15.14 0.26
C ARG A 9 -15.33 14.47 -0.90
N PHE A 10 -14.63 15.25 -1.72
CA PHE A 10 -13.83 14.74 -2.81
C PHE A 10 -12.70 13.82 -2.31
N THR A 11 -11.96 14.23 -1.27
CA THR A 11 -10.90 13.40 -0.68
C THR A 11 -11.44 12.06 -0.17
N VAL A 12 -12.56 12.06 0.55
CA VAL A 12 -13.16 10.81 1.04
C VAL A 12 -13.66 9.92 -0.11
N LEU A 13 -14.21 10.51 -1.17
CA LEU A 13 -14.60 9.77 -2.37
C LEU A 13 -13.38 9.10 -3.02
N VAL A 14 -12.29 9.84 -3.21
CA VAL A 14 -11.03 9.31 -3.76
C VAL A 14 -10.52 8.15 -2.90
N LEU A 15 -10.48 8.30 -1.58
CA LEU A 15 -10.03 7.23 -0.68
C LEU A 15 -10.91 5.98 -0.75
N ARG A 16 -12.23 6.13 -0.90
CA ARG A 16 -13.14 5.00 -1.10
C ARG A 16 -12.90 4.29 -2.43
N VAL A 17 -12.72 5.05 -3.50
CA VAL A 17 -12.38 4.50 -4.82
C VAL A 17 -11.06 3.72 -4.75
N LEU A 18 -10.03 4.29 -4.11
CA LEU A 18 -8.74 3.62 -3.92
C LEU A 18 -8.86 2.34 -3.09
N LEU A 19 -9.71 2.33 -2.06
CA LEU A 19 -9.96 1.15 -1.25
C LEU A 19 -10.62 0.03 -2.06
N VAL A 20 -11.66 0.36 -2.85
CA VAL A 20 -12.33 -0.62 -3.73
C VAL A 20 -11.35 -1.13 -4.78
N LEU A 21 -10.58 -0.24 -5.40
CA LEU A 21 -9.59 -0.59 -6.41
C LEU A 21 -8.51 -1.52 -5.83
N ASN A 22 -8.05 -1.26 -4.60
CA ASN A 22 -7.11 -2.13 -3.90
C ASN A 22 -7.65 -3.56 -3.69
N ILE A 23 -8.93 -3.69 -3.31
CA ILE A 23 -9.60 -5.00 -3.17
C ILE A 23 -9.70 -5.70 -4.53
N VAL A 24 -10.12 -4.97 -5.56
CA VAL A 24 -10.23 -5.51 -6.93
C VAL A 24 -8.88 -6.01 -7.43
N PHE A 25 -7.80 -5.23 -7.26
CA PHE A 25 -6.46 -5.66 -7.64
C PHE A 25 -6.00 -6.91 -6.88
N ALA A 26 -6.22 -6.97 -5.57
CA ALA A 26 -5.88 -8.15 -4.78
C ALA A 26 -6.64 -9.39 -5.26
N ALA A 27 -7.93 -9.25 -5.58
CA ALA A 27 -8.74 -10.33 -6.13
C ALA A 27 -8.26 -10.78 -7.52
N VAL A 28 -7.96 -9.84 -8.42
CA VAL A 28 -7.40 -10.14 -9.75
C VAL A 28 -6.06 -10.86 -9.62
N PHE A 29 -5.19 -10.43 -8.71
CA PHE A 29 -3.90 -11.10 -8.49
C PHE A 29 -4.08 -12.51 -7.92
N ALA A 30 -5.02 -12.71 -7.00
CA ALA A 30 -5.34 -14.03 -6.47
C ALA A 30 -5.87 -14.97 -7.57
N ILE A 31 -6.80 -14.49 -8.39
CA ILE A 31 -7.35 -15.24 -9.53
C ILE A 31 -6.24 -15.58 -10.52
N ALA A 32 -5.39 -14.61 -10.89
CA ALA A 32 -4.26 -14.82 -11.80
C ALA A 32 -3.26 -15.83 -11.23
N LEU A 33 -2.98 -15.79 -9.92
CA LEU A 33 -2.09 -16.73 -9.25
C LEU A 33 -2.63 -18.15 -9.34
N VAL A 34 -3.91 -18.36 -9.03
CA VAL A 34 -4.57 -19.68 -9.12
C VAL A 34 -4.62 -20.16 -10.57
N ALA A 35 -5.02 -19.30 -11.52
CA ALA A 35 -5.08 -19.63 -12.94
C ALA A 35 -3.71 -19.96 -13.53
N SER A 36 -2.63 -19.42 -12.97
CA SER A 36 -1.26 -19.69 -13.43
C SER A 36 -0.82 -21.14 -13.26
N VAL A 37 -1.46 -21.91 -12.37
CA VAL A 37 -1.11 -23.31 -12.09
C VAL A 37 -1.54 -24.24 -13.24
N PRO A 38 -2.84 -24.33 -13.60
CA PRO A 38 -3.26 -25.18 -14.73
C PRO A 38 -2.73 -24.68 -16.08
N LEU A 39 -2.48 -23.38 -16.23
CA LEU A 39 -1.97 -22.78 -17.48
C LEU A 39 -0.44 -22.84 -17.60
N HIS A 40 0.26 -23.56 -16.71
CA HIS A 40 1.73 -23.55 -16.66
C HIS A 40 2.38 -23.91 -17.99
N ALA A 41 1.97 -25.02 -18.62
CA ALA A 41 2.57 -25.49 -19.87
C ALA A 41 2.36 -24.48 -21.02
N ALA A 42 1.16 -23.90 -21.11
CA ALA A 42 0.84 -22.89 -22.12
C ALA A 42 1.68 -21.62 -21.95
N PHE A 43 1.87 -21.16 -20.71
CA PHE A 43 2.74 -20.01 -20.43
C PHE A 43 4.22 -20.32 -20.69
N ALA A 44 4.69 -21.51 -20.30
CA ALA A 44 6.07 -21.92 -20.53
C ALA A 44 6.40 -21.95 -22.02
N ALA A 45 5.51 -22.52 -22.84
CA ALA A 45 5.67 -22.55 -24.30
C ALA A 45 5.72 -21.14 -24.90
N LYS A 46 4.84 -20.23 -24.47
CA LYS A 46 4.83 -18.83 -24.95
C LYS A 46 6.08 -18.06 -24.55
N ILE A 47 6.57 -18.24 -23.32
CA ILE A 47 7.79 -17.57 -22.84
C ILE A 47 9.00 -18.11 -23.60
N ALA A 48 9.13 -19.43 -23.74
CA ALA A 48 10.24 -20.03 -24.47
C ALA A 48 10.28 -19.61 -25.95
N ALA A 49 9.11 -19.50 -26.60
CA ALA A 49 9.01 -19.04 -27.98
C ALA A 49 9.39 -17.55 -28.14
N LYS A 50 9.01 -16.70 -27.18
CA LYS A 50 9.26 -15.25 -27.24
C LYS A 50 10.63 -14.83 -26.72
N TYR A 51 11.16 -15.56 -25.73
CA TYR A 51 12.41 -15.27 -25.03
C TYR A 51 13.26 -16.54 -24.92
N PRO A 52 13.97 -16.94 -26.01
CA PRO A 52 14.74 -18.18 -26.03
C PRO A 52 15.89 -18.22 -25.02
N ALA A 53 16.41 -17.05 -24.64
CA ALA A 53 17.49 -16.90 -23.65
C ALA A 53 16.98 -16.91 -22.20
N ALA A 54 15.66 -16.85 -21.97
CA ALA A 54 15.08 -16.80 -20.63
C ALA A 54 14.73 -18.21 -20.12
N ASN A 55 14.96 -18.45 -18.84
CA ASN A 55 14.45 -19.65 -18.19
C ASN A 55 12.95 -19.49 -17.91
N ALA A 56 12.12 -20.09 -18.77
CA ALA A 56 10.66 -19.99 -18.68
C ALA A 56 10.10 -20.42 -17.30
N GLY A 57 10.70 -21.45 -16.68
CA GLY A 57 10.31 -21.90 -15.33
C GLY A 57 10.61 -20.84 -14.26
N ALA A 58 11.80 -20.24 -14.31
CA ALA A 58 12.19 -19.15 -13.42
C ALA A 58 11.28 -17.92 -13.59
N VAL A 59 10.98 -17.53 -14.83
CA VAL A 59 10.10 -16.40 -15.14
C VAL A 59 8.68 -16.64 -14.60
N ILE A 60 8.10 -17.83 -14.83
CA ILE A 60 6.76 -18.16 -14.30
C ILE A 60 6.76 -18.13 -12.77
N ALA A 61 7.80 -18.66 -12.13
CA ALA A 61 7.95 -18.58 -10.68
C ALA A 61 8.05 -17.11 -10.23
N GLY A 62 8.82 -16.27 -10.93
CA GLY A 62 8.93 -14.84 -10.69
C GLY A 62 7.57 -14.14 -10.76
N VAL A 63 6.78 -14.40 -11.80
CA VAL A 63 5.42 -13.85 -11.95
C VAL A 63 4.53 -14.28 -10.78
N ARG A 64 4.55 -15.56 -10.38
CA ARG A 64 3.74 -16.05 -9.25
C ARG A 64 4.13 -15.38 -7.92
N TRP A 65 5.44 -15.23 -7.67
CA TRP A 65 5.92 -14.52 -6.50
C TRP A 65 5.54 -13.04 -6.53
N LEU A 66 5.57 -12.41 -7.70
CA LEU A 66 5.14 -11.02 -7.87
C LEU A 66 3.65 -10.84 -7.60
N LEU A 67 2.81 -11.76 -8.10
CA LEU A 67 1.37 -11.77 -7.82
C LEU A 67 1.10 -11.94 -6.32
N LEU A 68 1.79 -12.87 -5.67
CA LEU A 68 1.67 -13.09 -4.23
C LEU A 68 2.12 -11.85 -3.44
N LEU A 69 3.24 -11.24 -3.82
CA LEU A 69 3.74 -10.02 -3.19
C LEU A 69 2.73 -8.88 -3.33
N GLY A 70 2.08 -8.74 -4.48
CA GLY A 70 1.01 -7.76 -4.69
C GLY A 70 -0.21 -7.98 -3.78
N ILE A 71 -0.59 -9.24 -3.53
CA ILE A 71 -1.66 -9.58 -2.56
C ILE A 71 -1.24 -9.18 -1.14
N VAL A 72 0.00 -9.49 -0.75
CA VAL A 72 0.56 -9.10 0.55
C VAL A 72 0.59 -7.57 0.69
N ALA A 73 1.00 -6.85 -0.36
CA ALA A 73 1.04 -5.38 -0.40
C ALA A 73 -0.34 -4.73 -0.26
N ALA A 74 -1.41 -5.42 -0.69
CA ALA A 74 -2.77 -4.91 -0.58
C ALA A 74 -3.24 -4.74 0.88
N VAL A 75 -2.66 -5.49 1.82
CA VAL A 75 -2.99 -5.41 3.26
C VAL A 75 -2.59 -4.06 3.86
N PRO A 76 -1.31 -3.63 3.85
CA PRO A 76 -0.94 -2.32 4.36
C PRO A 76 -1.58 -1.18 3.55
N ALA A 77 -1.74 -1.33 2.23
CA ALA A 77 -2.46 -0.33 1.42
C ALA A 77 -3.91 -0.14 1.90
N HIS A 78 -4.61 -1.23 2.21
CA HIS A 78 -5.95 -1.17 2.78
C HIS A 78 -5.97 -0.46 4.14
N VAL A 79 -4.98 -0.73 5.01
CA VAL A 79 -4.84 -0.03 6.29
C VAL A 79 -4.68 1.47 6.06
N ILE A 80 -3.81 1.89 5.14
CA ILE A 80 -3.60 3.32 4.83
C ILE A 80 -4.91 3.99 4.40
N PHE A 81 -5.61 3.46 3.40
CA PHE A 81 -6.83 4.08 2.88
C PHE A 81 -7.97 4.08 3.89
N SER A 82 -8.15 3.00 4.65
CA SER A 82 -9.19 2.91 5.68
C SER A 82 -8.94 3.86 6.84
N ARG A 83 -7.70 3.97 7.33
CA ARG A 83 -7.35 4.88 8.44
C ARG A 83 -7.38 6.33 8.02
N LEU A 84 -6.90 6.67 6.82
CA LEU A 84 -7.03 8.01 6.27
C LEU A 84 -8.51 8.41 6.15
N SER A 85 -9.36 7.51 5.64
CA SER A 85 -10.80 7.78 5.53
C SER A 85 -11.44 8.06 6.90
N ALA A 86 -11.03 7.31 7.93
CA ALA A 86 -11.52 7.50 9.29
C ALA A 86 -11.07 8.84 9.90
N VAL A 87 -9.80 9.22 9.71
CA VAL A 87 -9.28 10.54 10.13
C VAL A 87 -10.04 11.67 9.43
N MET A 88 -10.25 11.56 8.11
CA MET A 88 -11.04 12.55 7.35
C MET A 88 -12.49 12.63 7.82
N GLY A 89 -13.08 11.50 8.25
CA GLY A 89 -14.42 11.46 8.83
C GLY A 89 -14.53 12.30 10.11
N THR A 90 -13.56 12.18 11.02
CA THR A 90 -13.52 12.95 12.27
C THR A 90 -13.19 14.43 12.04
N VAL A 91 -12.28 14.75 11.10
CA VAL A 91 -11.96 16.13 10.74
C VAL A 91 -13.19 16.86 10.19
N ARG A 92 -14.08 16.15 9.49
CA ARG A 92 -15.32 16.73 8.95
C ARG A 92 -16.31 17.17 10.02
N ILE A 93 -16.32 16.52 11.17
CA ILE A 93 -17.20 16.87 12.30
C ILE A 93 -16.51 17.78 13.34
N GLY A 94 -15.31 18.28 13.04
CA GLY A 94 -14.56 19.19 13.90
C GLY A 94 -13.62 18.51 14.91
N GLU A 95 -13.61 17.18 14.97
CA GLU A 95 -12.86 16.41 15.95
C GLU A 95 -11.47 15.98 15.42
N THR A 96 -10.66 16.95 15.02
CA THR A 96 -9.33 16.68 14.45
C THR A 96 -8.40 15.95 15.44
N PHE A 97 -8.31 16.47 16.67
CA PHE A 97 -7.45 15.94 17.74
C PHE A 97 -8.19 14.96 18.66
N ALA A 98 -9.12 14.17 18.13
CA ALA A 98 -9.69 13.08 18.90
C ALA A 98 -8.59 12.03 19.18
N SER A 99 -8.49 11.53 20.43
CA SER A 99 -7.53 10.49 20.83
C SER A 99 -7.44 9.29 19.85
N PRO A 100 -8.56 8.79 19.27
CA PRO A 100 -8.49 7.73 18.25
C PRO A 100 -7.69 8.08 16.99
N ASN A 101 -7.58 9.35 16.61
CA ASN A 101 -6.84 9.77 15.42
C ASN A 101 -5.33 9.60 15.56
N ALA A 102 -4.76 9.82 16.75
CA ALA A 102 -3.35 9.55 17.00
C ALA A 102 -3.00 8.09 16.69
N ARG A 103 -3.84 7.15 17.17
CA ARG A 103 -3.69 5.71 16.88
C ARG A 103 -3.88 5.39 15.40
N ARG A 104 -4.81 6.04 14.72
CA ARG A 104 -5.01 5.85 13.26
C ARG A 104 -3.79 6.30 12.47
N VAL A 105 -3.21 7.45 12.79
CA VAL A 105 -1.99 7.97 12.15
C VAL A 105 -0.78 7.07 12.42
N ALA A 106 -0.62 6.57 13.65
CA ALA A 106 0.44 5.61 13.97
C ALA A 106 0.34 4.33 13.12
N LEU A 107 -0.88 3.81 12.91
CA LEU A 107 -1.11 2.63 12.09
C LEU A 107 -0.87 2.88 10.60
N ILE A 108 -1.06 4.11 10.11
CA ILE A 108 -0.62 4.52 8.77
C ILE A 108 0.91 4.46 8.69
N GLY A 109 1.62 4.97 9.69
CA GLY A 109 3.09 4.89 9.76
C GLY A 109 3.61 3.45 9.69
N TRP A 110 3.03 2.54 10.47
CA TRP A 110 3.36 1.11 10.41
C TRP A 110 3.05 0.47 9.05
N ALA A 111 1.94 0.84 8.42
CA ALA A 111 1.58 0.33 7.10
C ALA A 111 2.53 0.85 6.01
N LEU A 112 2.96 2.12 6.08
CA LEU A 112 3.97 2.67 5.19
C LEU A 112 5.32 1.96 5.36
N LEU A 113 5.72 1.68 6.61
CA LEU A 113 6.94 0.90 6.89
C LEU A 113 6.85 -0.49 6.27
N ALA A 114 5.71 -1.17 6.45
CA ALA A 114 5.49 -2.48 5.84
C ALA A 114 5.66 -2.43 4.33
N ILE A 115 5.16 -1.39 3.64
CA ILE A 115 5.35 -1.21 2.19
C ILE A 115 6.84 -1.06 1.84
N GLN A 116 7.62 -0.26 2.59
CA GLN A 116 9.06 -0.14 2.32
C GLN A 116 9.79 -1.48 2.48
N LEU A 117 9.38 -2.29 3.46
CA LEU A 117 9.97 -3.61 3.66
C LEU A 117 9.65 -4.61 2.55
N LEU A 118 8.63 -4.36 1.71
CA LEU A 118 8.32 -5.21 0.55
C LEU A 118 9.30 -5.01 -0.61
N ASP A 119 10.13 -3.96 -0.58
CA ASP A 119 11.18 -3.76 -1.58
C ASP A 119 12.23 -4.87 -1.54
N PHE A 120 12.52 -5.43 -0.36
CA PHE A 120 13.49 -6.52 -0.21
C PHE A 120 13.07 -7.80 -0.95
N PRO A 121 11.87 -8.38 -0.72
CA PRO A 121 11.42 -9.53 -1.49
C PRO A 121 11.23 -9.17 -2.97
N LEU A 122 10.79 -7.96 -3.31
CA LEU A 122 10.69 -7.52 -4.70
C LEU A 122 12.04 -7.61 -5.43
N ALA A 123 13.12 -7.13 -4.82
CA ALA A 123 14.48 -7.22 -5.37
C ALA A 123 14.94 -8.68 -5.61
N LEU A 124 14.53 -9.62 -4.75
CA LEU A 124 14.80 -11.05 -4.94
C LEU A 124 13.97 -11.67 -6.08
N ILE A 125 12.74 -11.21 -6.27
CA ILE A 125 11.85 -11.68 -7.33
C ILE A 125 12.34 -11.20 -8.69
N VAL A 126 12.79 -9.94 -8.77
CA VAL A 126 13.28 -9.30 -10.00
C VAL A 126 14.38 -10.11 -10.70
N ARG A 127 15.29 -10.73 -9.94
CA ARG A 127 16.36 -11.60 -10.46
C ARG A 127 15.86 -12.82 -11.24
N ARG A 128 14.58 -13.19 -11.13
CA ARG A 128 14.00 -14.32 -11.87
C ARG A 128 13.60 -13.96 -13.31
N PHE A 129 13.70 -12.69 -13.68
CA PHE A 129 13.35 -12.18 -15.01
C PHE A 129 14.57 -11.97 -15.91
N ASP A 130 15.75 -12.44 -15.49
CA ASP A 130 16.97 -12.44 -16.30
C ASP A 130 16.72 -13.13 -17.65
N GLY A 131 17.28 -12.57 -18.72
CA GLY A 131 17.10 -13.05 -20.09
C GLY A 131 15.84 -12.54 -20.81
N LEU A 132 14.96 -11.78 -20.14
CA LEU A 132 13.83 -11.10 -20.78
C LEU A 132 14.20 -9.76 -21.44
N GLY A 133 15.45 -9.29 -21.28
CA GLY A 133 15.88 -7.96 -21.71
C GLY A 133 15.18 -6.82 -20.96
N ILE A 134 14.52 -7.13 -19.85
CA ILE A 134 13.92 -6.16 -18.96
C ILE A 134 15.01 -5.76 -17.97
N GLU A 135 15.52 -4.54 -18.09
CA GLU A 135 16.21 -3.89 -16.98
C GLU A 135 15.15 -3.62 -15.90
N ALA A 136 14.87 -4.65 -15.12
CA ALA A 136 14.06 -4.48 -13.94
C ALA A 136 14.94 -3.71 -12.96
N GLY A 137 14.83 -2.39 -13.01
CA GLY A 137 15.48 -1.48 -12.08
C GLY A 137 15.22 -2.00 -10.68
N GLY A 138 16.24 -2.60 -10.08
CA GLY A 138 16.12 -3.21 -8.76
C GLY A 138 15.58 -2.16 -7.80
N SER A 139 14.73 -2.59 -6.86
CA SER A 139 14.08 -1.70 -5.89
C SER A 139 15.09 -0.75 -5.27
N THR A 140 15.13 0.50 -5.75
CA THR A 140 15.98 1.52 -5.17
C THR A 140 15.32 1.94 -3.87
N LEU A 141 16.11 1.95 -2.79
CA LEU A 141 15.64 2.37 -1.48
C LEU A 141 15.04 3.79 -1.60
N SER A 142 13.72 3.90 -1.48
CA SER A 142 13.02 5.16 -1.72
C SER A 142 13.22 6.11 -0.53
N ILE A 143 14.12 7.08 -0.66
CA ILE A 143 14.34 8.11 0.38
C ILE A 143 13.02 8.79 0.75
N GLY A 144 12.19 9.15 -0.24
CA GLY A 144 10.88 9.75 0.00
C GLY A 144 9.91 8.81 0.71
N GLY A 145 9.99 7.51 0.42
CA GLY A 145 9.22 6.47 1.09
C GLY A 145 9.55 6.35 2.57
N TRP A 146 10.84 6.24 2.91
CA TRP A 146 11.32 6.22 4.29
C TRP A 146 11.03 7.52 5.04
N LEU A 147 11.17 8.67 4.38
CA LEU A 147 10.78 9.96 4.95
C LEU A 147 9.29 9.99 5.28
N SER A 148 8.44 9.43 4.42
CA SER A 148 6.98 9.35 4.66
C SER A 148 6.65 8.52 5.91
N VAL A 149 7.40 7.46 6.18
CA VAL A 149 7.28 6.66 7.42
C VAL A 149 7.58 7.52 8.64
N LEU A 150 8.71 8.22 8.63
CA LEU A 150 9.13 9.09 9.74
C LEU A 150 8.10 10.20 9.98
N VAL A 151 7.67 10.89 8.91
CA VAL A 151 6.66 11.95 9.00
C VAL A 151 5.36 11.42 9.57
N ALA A 152 4.90 10.23 9.16
CA ALA A 152 3.69 9.64 9.71
C ALA A 152 3.80 9.38 11.22
N PHE A 153 4.94 8.88 11.71
CA PHE A 153 5.15 8.69 13.15
C PHE A 153 5.25 10.02 13.92
N ILE A 154 5.92 11.02 13.36
CA ILE A 154 5.98 12.37 13.94
C ILE A 154 4.57 12.95 14.05
N LEU A 155 3.78 12.86 12.97
CA LEU A 155 2.39 13.31 12.98
C LEU A 155 1.55 12.53 14.00
N ALA A 156 1.76 11.21 14.14
CA ALA A 156 1.05 10.43 15.15
C ALA A 156 1.31 10.97 16.57
N ARG A 157 2.55 11.35 16.86
CA ARG A 157 2.93 11.95 18.15
C ARG A 157 2.29 13.33 18.35
N VAL A 158 2.33 14.19 17.34
CA VAL A 158 1.70 15.53 17.38
C VAL A 158 0.18 15.41 17.59
N PHE A 159 -0.47 14.44 16.95
CA PHE A 159 -1.90 14.18 17.17
C PHE A 159 -2.20 13.68 18.60
N ALA A 160 -1.30 12.87 19.18
CA ALA A 160 -1.45 12.41 20.56
C ALA A 160 -1.32 13.56 21.57
N GLU A 161 -0.33 14.43 21.38
CA GLU A 161 -0.14 15.61 22.23
C GLU A 161 -1.29 16.62 22.06
N GLY A 162 -1.74 16.86 20.83
CA GLY A 162 -2.92 17.70 20.59
C GLY A 162 -4.20 17.15 21.20
N ALA A 163 -4.34 15.82 21.30
CA ALA A 163 -5.48 15.19 21.96
C ALA A 163 -5.43 15.37 23.49
N ALA A 164 -4.26 15.21 24.10
CA ALA A 164 -4.06 15.45 25.54
C ALA A 164 -4.35 16.90 25.91
N LEU A 165 -3.84 17.86 25.15
CA LEU A 165 -4.10 19.29 25.38
C LEU A 165 -5.59 19.64 25.28
N ARG A 166 -6.33 18.99 24.39
CA ARG A 166 -7.78 19.18 24.27
C ARG A 166 -8.52 18.66 25.51
N GLU A 167 -8.13 17.49 26.00
CA GLU A 167 -8.70 16.89 27.20
C GLU A 167 -8.45 17.75 28.45
N ASP A 168 -7.23 18.28 28.59
CA ASP A 168 -6.88 19.21 29.68
C ASP A 168 -7.76 20.46 29.64
N LEU A 169 -8.02 21.04 28.45
CA LEU A 169 -8.88 22.22 28.31
C LEU A 169 -10.35 21.91 28.62
N GLU A 170 -10.88 20.77 28.16
CA GLU A 170 -12.26 20.35 28.44
C GLU A 170 -12.47 20.05 29.94
N GLY A 171 -11.43 19.65 30.68
CA GLY A 171 -11.47 19.40 32.13
C GLY A 171 -11.35 20.64 33.03
N THR A 172 -11.18 21.84 32.45
CA THR A 172 -11.05 23.11 33.22
C THR A 172 -12.34 23.93 33.29
N VAL A 173 -13.45 23.42 32.77
CA VAL A 173 -14.77 24.10 32.72
C VAL A 173 -15.72 23.58 33.80
#